data_AF-A0A2E2UW93-F1
#
_entry.id   AF-A0A2E2UW93-F1
#
_cell.length_a   1.000
_cell.length_b   1.000
_cell.length_c   1.000
_cell.angle_alpha   90.00
_cell.angle_beta   90.00
_cell.angle_gamma   90.00
#
_symmetry.space_group_name_H-M   'P 1'
#
loop_
_entity.id
_entity.type
_entity.pdbx_description
1 polymer ?
#
loop_
_entity_poly.entity_id
_entity_poly.type
_entity_poly.pdbx_seq_one_letter_code
_entity_poly.pdbx_strand_id
1 'polypeptide(L)'
;MEVVPVELRDAYAFGGGPGSYTGLRIGAASIKGFSFALDKPAIAISTLKSMAYGLFSQPNDFKNNSLFFPVLDSRKDEIYTALYDNSGQENLPPFACNVLSFSFEKYLKNHKVYFFGPGQYKLQNLKHENAVFLHDNCPSSKYLATLVEQEFNNHNFIDIAYFEPMYLKDFVATKSKKSIIG
;
A
#
# COMPACT_ATOMS: atom_id res chain seq x y z
N MET A 1 4.30 25.98 4.14
CA MET A 1 3.26 24.98 4.50
C MET A 1 2.51 25.58 5.66
N GLU A 2 1.27 25.99 5.45
CA GLU A 2 0.45 26.62 6.49
C GLU A 2 0.05 25.55 7.51
N VAL A 3 0.31 25.79 8.80
CA VAL A 3 0.00 24.84 9.86
C VAL A 3 -1.45 25.07 10.27
N VAL A 4 -2.35 24.22 9.77
CA VAL A 4 -3.75 24.24 10.18
C VAL A 4 -3.86 23.71 11.63
N PRO A 5 -4.51 24.45 12.54
CA PRO A 5 -4.80 23.98 13.90
C PRO A 5 -5.40 22.57 13.92
N VAL A 6 -4.98 21.75 14.89
CA VAL A 6 -5.40 20.34 14.99
C VAL A 6 -6.92 20.19 15.16
N GLU A 7 -7.55 21.22 15.71
CA GLU A 7 -8.97 21.31 16.09
C GLU A 7 -9.90 21.49 14.89
N LEU A 8 -9.35 22.04 13.79
CA LEU A 8 -10.07 22.27 12.52
C LEU A 8 -10.03 21.05 11.59
N ARG A 9 -9.57 19.89 12.07
CA ARG A 9 -9.53 18.67 11.27
C ARG A 9 -10.82 17.88 11.42
N ASP A 10 -11.39 17.50 10.28
CA ASP A 10 -12.64 16.75 10.23
C ASP A 10 -12.44 15.24 10.41
N ALA A 11 -11.28 14.71 10.01
CA ALA A 11 -10.90 13.31 10.20
C ALA A 11 -9.37 13.13 10.22
N TYR A 12 -8.93 11.99 10.75
CA TYR A 12 -7.55 11.53 10.67
C TYR A 12 -7.41 10.36 9.70
N ALA A 13 -6.36 10.33 8.89
CA ALA A 13 -6.14 9.26 7.94
C ALA A 13 -4.71 8.74 7.94
N PHE A 14 -4.56 7.45 7.62
CA PHE A 14 -3.26 6.79 7.53
C PHE A 14 -3.28 5.59 6.57
N GLY A 15 -2.08 5.11 6.21
CA GLY A 15 -1.92 3.85 5.50
C GLY A 15 -2.19 2.66 6.41
N GLY A 16 -3.32 1.99 6.23
CA GLY A 16 -3.78 0.85 7.02
C GLY A 16 -3.08 -0.47 6.73
N GLY A 17 -2.20 -0.52 5.73
CA GLY A 17 -1.49 -1.73 5.32
C GLY A 17 -1.75 -2.14 3.87
N PRO A 18 -1.03 -3.14 3.35
CA PRO A 18 0.01 -3.90 4.03
C PRO A 18 1.31 -3.09 4.12
N GLY A 19 2.29 -3.57 4.88
CA GLY A 19 3.56 -2.86 5.06
C GLY A 19 4.37 -3.35 6.25
N SER A 20 5.31 -2.52 6.72
CA SER A 20 6.13 -2.82 7.89
C SER A 20 5.26 -2.97 9.14
N TYR A 21 5.36 -4.12 9.81
CA TYR A 21 4.60 -4.41 11.03
C TYR A 21 4.79 -3.33 12.10
N THR A 22 6.02 -2.89 12.32
CA THR A 22 6.33 -1.80 13.26
C THR A 22 5.68 -0.49 12.82
N GLY A 23 5.79 -0.14 11.54
CA GLY A 23 5.21 1.10 11.00
C GLY A 23 3.68 1.12 11.10
N LEU A 24 3.03 0.00 10.78
CA LEU A 24 1.57 -0.13 10.88
C LEU A 24 1.08 0.00 12.31
N ARG A 25 1.79 -0.60 13.28
CA ARG A 25 1.43 -0.49 14.70
C ARG A 25 1.64 0.93 15.24
N ILE A 26 2.74 1.59 14.86
CA ILE A 26 2.97 2.99 15.23
C ILE A 26 1.86 3.87 14.64
N GLY A 27 1.58 3.75 13.33
CA GLY A 27 0.53 4.52 12.66
C GLY A 27 -0.84 4.33 13.28
N ALA A 28 -1.24 3.08 13.52
CA ALA A 28 -2.52 2.77 14.15
C ALA A 28 -2.59 3.30 15.59
N ALA A 29 -1.54 3.14 16.39
CA ALA A 29 -1.52 3.67 17.76
C ALA A 29 -1.61 5.20 17.79
N SER A 30 -0.88 5.89 16.89
CA SER A 30 -0.94 7.34 16.76
C SER A 30 -2.34 7.81 16.36
N ILE A 31 -2.96 7.17 15.36
CA ILE A 31 -4.30 7.57 14.90
C ILE A 31 -5.37 7.28 15.97
N LYS A 32 -5.24 6.17 16.71
CA LYS A 32 -6.11 5.87 17.87
C LYS A 32 -6.00 6.97 18.93
N GLY A 33 -4.78 7.37 19.27
CA GLY A 33 -4.54 8.45 20.23
C GLY A 33 -5.18 9.78 19.80
N PHE A 34 -4.96 10.21 18.55
CA PHE A 34 -5.53 11.47 18.05
C PHE A 34 -7.05 11.44 17.94
N SER A 35 -7.61 10.36 17.39
CA SER A 35 -9.06 10.22 17.20
C SER A 35 -9.78 10.17 18.53
N PHE A 36 -9.22 9.48 19.53
CA PHE A 36 -9.78 9.41 20.87
C PHE A 36 -9.67 10.74 21.63
N ALA A 37 -8.52 11.42 21.56
CA ALA A 37 -8.30 12.67 22.30
C ALA A 37 -9.11 13.85 21.76
N LEU A 38 -9.43 13.85 20.47
CA LEU A 38 -10.06 14.98 19.78
C LEU A 38 -11.47 14.67 19.28
N ASP A 39 -11.98 13.48 19.59
CA ASP A 39 -13.30 12.99 19.18
C ASP A 39 -13.55 13.15 17.67
N LYS A 40 -12.58 12.71 16.87
CA LYS A 40 -12.64 12.77 15.40
C LYS A 40 -12.59 11.38 14.78
N PRO A 41 -13.32 11.15 13.66
CA PRO A 41 -13.27 9.88 12.97
C PRO A 41 -11.90 9.61 12.35
N ALA A 42 -11.62 8.33 12.13
CA ALA A 42 -10.41 7.86 11.47
C ALA A 42 -10.73 7.12 10.16
N ILE A 43 -9.80 7.20 9.22
CA ILE A 43 -9.85 6.52 7.91
C ILE A 43 -8.55 5.75 7.72
N ALA A 44 -8.67 4.47 7.35
CA ALA A 44 -7.53 3.64 6.99
C ALA A 44 -7.59 3.32 5.50
N ILE A 45 -6.52 3.64 4.78
CA ILE A 45 -6.41 3.39 3.34
C ILE A 45 -5.37 2.30 3.07
N SER A 46 -5.67 1.38 2.16
CA SER A 46 -4.68 0.39 1.70
C SER A 46 -3.44 1.08 1.11
N THR A 47 -2.26 0.69 1.58
CA THR A 47 -0.97 1.21 1.07
C THR A 47 -0.85 0.94 -0.43
N LEU A 48 -1.26 -0.26 -0.88
CA LEU A 48 -1.19 -0.66 -2.29
C LEU A 48 -2.17 0.15 -3.14
N LYS A 49 -3.40 0.35 -2.66
CA LYS A 49 -4.41 1.20 -3.33
C LYS A 49 -3.91 2.64 -3.45
N SER A 50 -3.34 3.19 -2.38
CA SER A 50 -2.77 4.54 -2.38
C SER A 50 -1.64 4.68 -3.40
N MET A 51 -0.73 3.71 -3.49
CA MET A 51 0.32 3.73 -4.52
C MET A 51 -0.24 3.69 -5.94
N ALA A 52 -1.25 2.86 -6.20
CA ALA A 52 -1.88 2.79 -7.52
C ALA A 52 -2.56 4.12 -7.89
N TYR A 53 -3.35 4.70 -6.98
CA TYR A 53 -4.00 6.00 -7.20
C TYR A 53 -2.99 7.15 -7.35
N GLY A 54 -1.87 7.09 -6.62
CA GLY A 54 -0.76 8.02 -6.79
C GLY A 54 -0.14 8.00 -8.17
N LEU A 55 -0.10 6.82 -8.80
CA LEU A 55 0.33 6.65 -10.18
C LEU A 55 -0.70 7.20 -11.18
N PHE A 56 -1.98 6.91 -10.95
CA PHE A 56 -3.07 7.37 -11.82
C PHE A 56 -3.29 8.89 -11.77
N SER A 57 -2.93 9.52 -10.66
CA SER A 57 -3.03 10.98 -10.47
C SER A 57 -1.93 11.77 -11.19
N GLN A 58 -0.96 11.09 -11.82
CA GLN A 58 0.12 11.72 -12.57
C GLN A 58 -0.17 11.62 -14.07
N PRO A 59 0.26 12.62 -14.88
CA PRO A 59 0.12 12.57 -16.32
C PRO A 59 0.95 11.41 -16.89
N ASN A 60 0.26 10.30 -17.18
CA ASN A 60 0.84 9.07 -17.70
C ASN A 60 0.01 8.59 -18.89
N ASP A 61 0.67 8.24 -20.00
CA ASP A 61 0.03 7.66 -21.18
C ASP A 61 -0.04 6.14 -21.08
N PHE A 62 -0.79 5.64 -20.08
CA PHE A 62 -1.08 4.21 -19.99
C PHE A 62 -2.05 3.78 -21.09
N LYS A 63 -1.76 2.66 -21.75
CA LYS A 63 -2.65 2.12 -22.79
C LYS A 63 -3.94 1.59 -22.16
N ASN A 64 -5.04 1.58 -22.90
CA ASN A 64 -6.35 1.09 -22.42
C ASN A 64 -6.36 -0.34 -21.86
N ASN A 65 -5.37 -1.17 -22.22
CA ASN A 65 -5.28 -2.56 -21.79
C ASN A 65 -4.15 -2.80 -20.76
N SER A 66 -3.98 -1.85 -19.84
CA SER A 66 -2.92 -1.87 -18.83
C SER A 66 -3.39 -2.44 -17.50
N LEU A 67 -2.50 -3.17 -16.84
CA LEU A 67 -2.66 -3.71 -15.49
C LEU A 67 -1.55 -3.22 -14.58
N PHE A 68 -1.87 -3.06 -13.29
CA PHE A 68 -1.03 -2.37 -12.32
C PHE A 68 -0.86 -3.23 -11.07
N PHE A 69 0.38 -3.65 -10.81
CA PHE A 69 0.80 -4.33 -9.60
C PHE A 69 1.67 -3.39 -8.75
N PRO A 70 1.11 -2.70 -7.74
CA PRO A 70 1.94 -2.13 -6.68
C PRO A 70 2.64 -3.26 -5.92
N VAL A 71 3.92 -3.08 -5.62
CA VAL A 71 4.78 -4.10 -5.02
C VAL A 71 5.46 -3.53 -3.79
N LEU A 72 5.12 -4.09 -2.63
CA LEU A 72 5.83 -3.85 -1.39
C LEU A 72 6.69 -5.06 -1.05
N ASP A 73 7.87 -4.79 -0.52
CA ASP A 73 8.76 -5.81 -0.02
C ASP A 73 8.14 -6.54 1.18
N SER A 74 8.10 -7.87 1.12
CA SER A 74 7.87 -8.75 2.26
C SER A 74 9.10 -9.62 2.50
N ARG A 75 9.32 -10.16 3.69
CA ARG A 75 10.58 -10.87 4.01
C ARG A 75 10.92 -11.99 3.02
N LYS A 76 12.22 -12.21 2.75
CA LYS A 76 12.76 -13.23 1.81
C LYS A 76 12.29 -13.00 0.37
N ASP A 77 11.89 -14.05 -0.34
CA ASP A 77 11.44 -14.02 -1.74
C ASP A 77 9.94 -13.69 -1.87
N GLU A 78 9.38 -12.95 -0.92
CA GLU A 78 7.95 -12.60 -0.92
C GLU A 78 7.72 -11.10 -1.12
N ILE A 79 6.53 -10.79 -1.61
CA ILE A 79 6.02 -9.44 -1.80
C ILE A 79 4.59 -9.35 -1.30
N TYR A 80 4.16 -8.13 -0.96
CA TYR A 80 2.74 -7.79 -0.92
C TYR A 80 2.36 -7.08 -2.22
N THR A 81 1.25 -7.49 -2.82
CA THR A 81 0.78 -6.91 -4.06
C THR A 81 -0.74 -7.01 -4.18
N ALA A 82 -1.29 -6.34 -5.18
CA ALA A 82 -2.71 -6.31 -5.54
C ALA A 82 -2.77 -6.06 -7.05
N LEU A 83 -3.93 -6.24 -7.67
CA LEU A 83 -4.09 -5.98 -9.10
C LEU A 83 -5.13 -4.89 -9.32
N TYR A 84 -4.73 -3.83 -10.01
CA TYR A 84 -5.62 -2.75 -10.46
C TYR A 84 -5.62 -2.67 -11.99
N ASP A 85 -6.71 -2.15 -12.56
CA ASP A 85 -6.77 -1.76 -13.97
C ASP A 85 -6.73 -0.23 -14.15
N ASN A 86 -6.83 0.21 -15.40
CA ASN A 86 -6.73 1.63 -15.79
C ASN A 86 -7.88 2.50 -15.26
N SER A 87 -8.99 1.89 -14.80
CA SER A 87 -10.08 2.61 -14.14
C SER A 87 -9.85 2.80 -12.63
N GLY A 88 -8.78 2.19 -12.10
CA GLY A 88 -8.52 2.13 -10.67
C GLY A 88 -9.36 1.09 -9.93
N GLN A 89 -10.09 0.23 -10.66
CA GLN A 89 -10.81 -0.92 -10.12
C GLN A 89 -9.82 -1.96 -9.60
N GLU A 90 -10.10 -2.48 -8.40
CA GLU A 90 -9.34 -3.58 -7.81
C GLU A 90 -9.85 -4.92 -8.38
N ASN A 91 -9.00 -5.60 -9.14
CA ASN A 91 -9.28 -6.90 -9.74
C ASN A 91 -8.76 -8.07 -8.90
N LEU A 92 -7.75 -7.82 -8.05
CA LEU A 92 -7.34 -8.73 -6.98
C LEU A 92 -7.09 -7.92 -5.71
N PRO A 93 -7.67 -8.34 -4.57
CA PRO A 93 -7.42 -7.68 -3.30
C PRO A 93 -5.98 -7.85 -2.86
N PRO A 94 -5.46 -7.03 -1.94
CA PRO A 94 -4.13 -7.19 -1.35
C PRO A 94 -3.83 -8.61 -0.90
N PHE A 95 -2.72 -9.17 -1.39
CA PHE A 95 -2.26 -10.51 -1.05
C PHE A 95 -0.73 -10.57 -0.90
N ALA A 96 -0.26 -11.59 -0.19
CA ALA A 96 1.15 -11.94 -0.12
C ALA A 96 1.45 -13.09 -1.08
N CYS A 97 2.57 -13.03 -1.80
CA CYS A 97 3.01 -14.16 -2.62
C CYS A 97 4.53 -14.27 -2.67
N ASN A 98 5.01 -15.50 -2.90
CA ASN A 98 6.41 -15.76 -3.21
C ASN A 98 6.67 -15.53 -4.70
N VAL A 99 7.68 -14.73 -5.04
CA VAL A 99 7.98 -14.32 -6.41
C VAL A 99 8.49 -15.47 -7.28
N LEU A 100 8.96 -16.56 -6.68
CA LEU A 100 9.44 -17.75 -7.39
C LEU A 100 8.30 -18.71 -7.77
N SER A 101 7.16 -18.66 -7.07
CA SER A 101 6.03 -19.58 -7.30
C SER A 101 4.79 -18.90 -7.88
N PHE A 102 4.62 -17.60 -7.69
CA PHE A 102 3.50 -16.87 -8.28
C PHE A 102 3.76 -16.51 -9.75
N SER A 103 2.90 -17.00 -10.65
CA SER A 103 3.02 -16.70 -12.09
C SER A 103 2.25 -15.44 -12.47
N PHE A 104 2.99 -14.46 -13.00
CA PHE A 104 2.44 -13.25 -13.63
C PHE A 104 2.11 -13.44 -15.12
N GLU A 105 2.49 -14.57 -15.72
CA GLU A 105 2.40 -14.80 -17.18
C GLU A 105 0.98 -14.67 -17.71
N LYS A 106 -0.01 -15.13 -16.96
CA LYS A 106 -1.42 -15.06 -17.36
C LYS A 106 -1.91 -13.62 -17.57
N TYR A 107 -1.36 -12.65 -16.84
CA TYR A 107 -1.67 -11.22 -17.01
C TYR A 107 -0.85 -10.62 -18.15
N LEU A 108 0.43 -10.99 -18.21
CA LEU A 108 1.38 -10.51 -19.22
C LEU A 108 1.04 -10.96 -20.65
N LYS A 109 0.32 -12.08 -20.82
CA LYS A 109 -0.08 -12.61 -22.13
C LYS A 109 -0.93 -11.62 -22.94
N ASN A 110 -1.85 -10.93 -22.26
CA ASN A 110 -2.85 -10.08 -22.92
C ASN A 110 -2.71 -8.60 -22.56
N HIS A 111 -2.00 -8.24 -21.50
CA HIS A 111 -1.98 -6.87 -20.99
C HIS A 111 -0.55 -6.33 -20.90
N LYS A 112 -0.40 -5.01 -21.04
CA LYS A 112 0.82 -4.34 -20.57
C LYS A 112 0.73 -4.27 -19.04
N VAL A 113 1.73 -4.81 -18.34
CA VAL A 113 1.70 -4.92 -16.87
C VAL A 113 2.77 -4.03 -16.28
N TYR A 114 2.34 -3.10 -15.45
CA TYR A 114 3.19 -2.15 -14.74
C TYR A 114 3.40 -2.63 -13.30
N PHE A 115 4.65 -2.87 -12.96
CA PHE A 115 5.10 -3.14 -11.60
C PHE A 115 5.74 -1.88 -11.05
N PHE A 116 5.45 -1.53 -9.80
CA PHE A 116 5.99 -0.32 -9.19
C PHE A 116 5.98 -0.41 -7.68
N GLY A 117 6.83 0.36 -7.02
CA GLY A 117 6.97 0.33 -5.56
C GLY A 117 8.30 -0.21 -5.08
N PRO A 118 8.60 -0.01 -3.78
CA PRO A 118 9.90 -0.33 -3.21
C PRO A 118 10.21 -1.83 -3.21
N GLY A 119 9.21 -2.71 -3.37
CA GLY A 119 9.41 -4.15 -3.48
C GLY A 119 9.63 -4.67 -4.89
N GLN A 120 9.47 -3.83 -5.93
CA GLN A 120 9.51 -4.29 -7.32
C GLN A 120 10.85 -4.91 -7.72
N TYR A 121 11.94 -4.57 -7.01
CA TYR A 121 13.28 -5.07 -7.32
C TYR A 121 13.35 -6.61 -7.27
N LYS A 122 12.49 -7.26 -6.48
CA LYS A 122 12.39 -8.72 -6.39
C LYS A 122 11.82 -9.38 -7.65
N LEU A 123 11.15 -8.60 -8.48
CA LEU A 123 10.57 -9.04 -9.74
C LEU A 123 11.49 -8.74 -10.93
N GLN A 124 12.70 -8.20 -10.72
CA GLN A 124 13.61 -7.82 -11.83
C GLN A 124 14.01 -9.00 -12.75
N ASN A 125 13.93 -10.24 -12.26
CA ASN A 125 14.19 -11.43 -13.06
C ASN A 125 13.02 -11.84 -13.97
N LEU A 126 11.83 -11.23 -13.80
CA LEU A 126 10.67 -11.45 -14.66
C LEU A 126 10.92 -10.81 -16.03
N LYS A 127 11.27 -11.64 -17.01
CA LYS A 127 11.53 -11.20 -18.39
C LYS A 127 10.30 -11.46 -19.26
N HIS A 128 9.60 -10.40 -19.64
CA HIS A 128 8.48 -10.45 -20.58
C HIS A 128 8.34 -9.11 -21.31
N GLU A 129 8.02 -9.10 -22.61
CA GLU A 129 7.90 -7.87 -23.41
C GLU A 129 6.82 -6.90 -22.89
N ASN A 130 5.82 -7.45 -22.23
CA ASN A 130 4.72 -6.70 -21.62
C ASN A 130 4.97 -6.26 -20.17
N ALA A 131 6.07 -6.67 -19.55
CA ALA A 131 6.42 -6.22 -18.20
C ALA A 131 7.10 -4.84 -18.26
N VAL A 132 6.62 -3.90 -17.45
CA VAL A 132 7.17 -2.56 -17.29
C VAL A 132 7.42 -2.29 -15.81
N PHE A 133 8.62 -1.82 -15.46
CA PHE A 133 9.01 -1.53 -14.08
C PHE A 133 9.18 -0.02 -13.88
N LEU A 134 8.36 0.58 -13.02
CA LEU A 134 8.39 2.01 -12.72
C LEU A 134 9.06 2.25 -11.36
N HIS A 135 10.15 3.01 -11.37
CA HIS A 135 11.05 3.11 -10.22
C HIS A 135 10.65 4.23 -9.23
N ASP A 136 9.84 5.19 -9.65
CA ASP A 136 9.60 6.43 -8.88
C ASP A 136 8.26 6.48 -8.13
N ASN A 137 7.64 5.34 -7.83
CA ASN A 137 6.33 5.31 -7.17
C ASN A 137 6.35 4.58 -5.82
N CYS A 138 6.79 5.30 -4.78
CA CYS A 138 6.82 4.81 -3.41
C CYS A 138 5.55 5.23 -2.63
N PRO A 139 5.23 4.54 -1.50
CA PRO A 139 4.20 5.01 -0.57
C PRO A 139 4.42 6.47 -0.18
N SER A 140 3.39 7.30 -0.34
CA SER A 140 3.43 8.73 -0.01
C SER A 140 2.08 9.20 0.50
N SER A 141 2.08 10.07 1.52
CA SER A 141 0.86 10.67 2.04
C SER A 141 0.15 11.54 1.01
N LYS A 142 0.87 12.09 0.02
CA LYS A 142 0.29 12.81 -1.12
C LYS A 142 -0.75 11.97 -1.86
N TYR A 143 -0.52 10.67 -1.95
CA TYR A 143 -1.39 9.73 -2.67
C TYR A 143 -2.55 9.21 -1.83
N LEU A 144 -2.67 9.66 -0.58
CA LEU A 144 -3.82 9.35 0.27
C LEU A 144 -4.95 10.35 0.06
N ALA A 145 -4.64 11.62 -0.24
CA ALA A 145 -5.59 12.73 -0.17
C ALA A 145 -6.92 12.45 -0.89
N THR A 146 -6.88 12.07 -2.17
CA THR A 146 -8.09 11.77 -2.96
C THR A 146 -8.88 10.59 -2.40
N LEU A 147 -8.20 9.52 -1.99
CA LEU A 147 -8.85 8.34 -1.42
C LEU A 147 -9.49 8.67 -0.06
N VAL A 148 -8.81 9.46 0.76
CA VAL A 148 -9.31 9.89 2.06
C VAL A 148 -10.55 10.77 1.90
N GLU A 149 -10.53 11.71 0.95
CA GLU A 149 -11.69 12.55 0.65
C GLU A 149 -12.90 11.71 0.18
N GLN A 150 -12.66 10.70 -0.65
CA GLN A 150 -13.71 9.76 -1.07
C GLN A 150 -14.29 8.97 0.11
N GLU A 151 -13.45 8.36 0.94
CA GLU A 151 -13.92 7.61 2.12
C GLU A 151 -14.63 8.54 3.12
N PHE A 152 -14.14 9.76 3.30
CA PHE A 152 -14.77 10.77 4.17
C PHE A 152 -16.17 11.14 3.69
N ASN A 153 -16.31 11.46 2.41
CA ASN A 153 -17.60 11.83 1.80
C ASN A 153 -18.60 10.67 1.80
N ASN A 154 -18.11 9.43 1.74
CA ASN A 154 -18.93 8.23 1.85
C ASN A 154 -19.22 7.84 3.32
N HIS A 155 -18.73 8.59 4.30
CA HIS A 155 -18.81 8.28 5.73
C HIS A 155 -18.22 6.90 6.10
N ASN A 156 -17.24 6.44 5.32
CA ASN A 156 -16.53 5.18 5.55
C ASN A 156 -15.41 5.39 6.57
N PHE A 157 -15.80 5.45 7.84
CA PHE A 157 -14.88 5.57 8.97
C PHE A 157 -14.59 4.21 9.60
N ILE A 158 -13.37 4.02 10.09
CA ILE A 158 -13.02 2.81 10.83
C ILE A 158 -13.52 2.91 12.27
N ASP A 159 -13.96 1.79 12.82
CA ASP A 159 -14.14 1.68 14.27
C ASP A 159 -12.77 1.63 14.94
N ILE A 160 -12.39 2.77 15.51
CA ILE A 160 -11.03 2.98 16.03
C ILE A 160 -10.68 2.05 17.21
N ALA A 161 -11.67 1.65 18.00
CA ALA A 161 -11.48 0.77 19.15
C ALA A 161 -11.06 -0.63 18.68
N TYR A 162 -11.75 -1.15 17.67
CA TYR A 162 -11.56 -2.51 17.16
C TYR A 162 -10.67 -2.60 15.92
N PHE A 163 -10.26 -1.47 15.34
CA PHE A 163 -9.44 -1.47 14.13
C PHE A 163 -8.09 -2.16 14.35
N GLU A 164 -7.77 -3.08 13.44
CA GLU A 164 -6.45 -3.68 13.28
C GLU A 164 -5.91 -3.40 11.88
N PRO A 165 -4.60 -3.10 11.73
CA PRO A 165 -3.98 -2.97 10.42
C PRO A 165 -4.13 -4.25 9.58
N MET A 166 -4.06 -4.08 8.26
CA MET A 166 -4.09 -5.21 7.34
C MET A 166 -2.78 -6.01 7.40
N TYR A 167 -2.76 -6.99 8.29
CA TYR A 167 -1.68 -7.96 8.42
C TYR A 167 -1.94 -9.14 7.47
N LEU A 168 -1.28 -9.12 6.31
CA LEU A 168 -1.36 -10.23 5.35
C LEU A 168 -0.50 -11.44 5.74
N LYS A 169 0.32 -11.30 6.80
CA LYS A 169 1.19 -12.35 7.32
C LYS A 169 1.31 -12.24 8.83
N ASP A 170 1.49 -13.39 9.47
CA ASP A 170 1.78 -13.46 10.89
C ASP A 170 3.09 -12.76 11.23
N PHE A 171 3.12 -12.18 12.43
CA PHE A 171 4.34 -11.59 12.97
C PHE A 171 5.37 -12.69 13.27
N VAL A 172 6.51 -12.65 12.58
CA VAL A 172 7.63 -13.54 12.86
C VAL A 172 8.69 -12.79 13.67
N ALA A 173 8.92 -13.23 14.91
CA ALA A 173 9.98 -12.69 15.76
C ALA A 173 11.37 -13.01 15.15
N THR A 174 12.18 -11.98 14.90
CA THR A 174 13.59 -12.17 14.54
C THR A 174 14.39 -12.50 15.78
N LYS A 175 15.07 -13.66 15.80
CA LYS A 175 16.05 -13.98 16.85
C LYS A 175 17.20 -12.96 16.78
N SER A 176 17.46 -12.27 17.89
CA SER A 176 18.63 -11.40 18.03
C SER A 176 19.91 -12.21 17.78
N LYS A 177 20.79 -11.73 16.90
CA LYS A 177 22.15 -12.26 16.80
C LYS A 177 22.87 -11.84 18.08
N LYS A 178 23.15 -12.78 18.99
CA LYS A 178 24.08 -12.53 20.09
C LYS A 178 25.39 -12.07 19.45
N SER A 179 25.81 -10.84 19.75
CA SER A 179 27.18 -10.41 19.49
C SER A 179 28.08 -11.32 20.33
N ILE A 180 28.86 -12.17 19.65
CA ILE A 180 29.95 -12.88 20.29
C ILE A 180 31.04 -11.81 20.45
N ILE A 181 30.96 -11.08 21.56
CA ILE A 181 32.06 -10.23 22.00
C ILE A 181 33.10 -11.22 22.54
N GLY A 182 34.05 -11.57 21.68
CA GLY A 182 35.28 -12.28 22.04
C GLY A 182 36.37 -11.29 22.36
#